data_AF-A0A4T0FMR4-F1
#
_entry.id   AF-A0A4T0FMR4-F1
#
_cell.length_a   1.000
_cell.length_b   1.000
_cell.length_c   1.000
_cell.angle_alpha   90.00
_cell.angle_beta   90.00
_cell.angle_gamma   90.00
#
_symmetry.space_group_name_H-M   'P 1'
#
loop_
_entity.id
_entity.type
_entity.pdbx_description
1 polymer ?
#
loop_
_entity_poly.entity_id
_entity_poly.type
_entity_poly.pdbx_seq_one_letter_code
_entity_poly.pdbx_strand_id
1 'polypeptide(L)'
;MQPPSYKPSKPKTLTLDAWESKSPLSSTANKSLAVMANATAEYERPYPDIFSASKSATPNHPTPFEVPSTPQPQTATFKQHRFITTPQQYLEWFEQIDKSIDSEHESKYQHHLDKLDKELKLHNEMLRGVDLLDKEIATLKSNWNNIDTGTADLKNACQNHLDQRDDLIAAKERLLEKQST
;
A
#
# COMPACT_ATOMS: atom_id res chain seq x y z
N MET A 1 -10.75 74.46 -10.38
CA MET A 1 -9.74 73.40 -10.54
C MET A 1 -10.44 72.07 -10.40
N GLN A 2 -10.33 71.19 -11.39
CA GLN A 2 -11.05 69.92 -11.47
C GLN A 2 -10.04 68.76 -11.27
N PRO A 3 -10.32 67.76 -10.42
CA PRO A 3 -9.37 66.68 -10.17
C PRO A 3 -9.30 65.69 -11.35
N PRO A 4 -8.14 65.04 -11.58
CA PRO A 4 -7.97 64.11 -12.70
C PRO A 4 -8.81 62.85 -12.50
N SER A 5 -9.61 62.52 -13.53
CA SER A 5 -10.38 61.28 -13.62
C SER A 5 -9.43 60.12 -13.95
N TYR A 6 -9.15 59.29 -12.95
CA TYR A 6 -8.46 58.02 -13.16
C TYR A 6 -9.46 57.00 -13.69
N LYS A 7 -9.32 56.63 -14.96
CA LYS A 7 -10.02 55.47 -15.52
C LYS A 7 -9.32 54.19 -15.04
N PRO A 8 -10.02 53.22 -14.44
CA PRO A 8 -9.41 51.96 -14.04
C PRO A 8 -8.94 51.21 -15.29
N SER A 9 -7.63 50.92 -15.34
CA SER A 9 -7.04 50.04 -16.35
C SER A 9 -7.66 48.66 -16.19
N LYS A 10 -8.30 48.14 -17.25
CA LYS A 10 -8.87 46.80 -17.23
C LYS A 10 -7.73 45.79 -17.00
N PRO A 11 -7.88 44.81 -16.10
CA PRO A 11 -6.88 43.76 -15.94
C PRO A 11 -6.73 43.03 -17.27
N LYS A 12 -5.49 42.89 -17.75
CA LYS A 12 -5.18 42.07 -18.93
C LYS A 12 -5.49 40.63 -18.55
N THR A 13 -6.64 40.11 -18.98
CA THR A 13 -6.95 38.69 -18.89
C THR A 13 -5.93 37.93 -19.73
N LEU A 14 -4.94 37.34 -19.07
CA LEU A 14 -3.91 36.54 -19.71
C LEU A 14 -4.58 35.25 -20.21
N THR A 15 -4.70 35.12 -21.52
CA THR A 15 -5.31 33.93 -22.14
C THR A 15 -4.38 32.73 -21.95
N LEU A 16 -4.96 31.53 -21.89
CA LEU A 16 -4.23 30.27 -21.73
C LEU A 16 -3.15 30.11 -22.82
N ASP A 17 -3.51 30.51 -24.04
CA ASP A 17 -2.61 30.55 -25.21
C ASP A 17 -1.42 31.51 -25.04
N ALA A 18 -1.66 32.68 -24.42
CA ALA A 18 -0.59 33.65 -24.11
C ALA A 18 0.32 33.19 -22.95
N TRP A 19 -0.18 32.29 -22.09
CA TRP A 19 0.60 31.60 -21.05
C TRP A 19 1.50 30.53 -21.65
N GLU A 20 0.95 29.68 -22.51
CA GLU A 20 1.68 28.58 -23.15
C GLU A 20 2.80 29.09 -24.05
N SER A 21 2.57 30.21 -24.76
CA SER A 21 3.59 30.87 -25.58
C SER A 21 4.79 31.38 -24.77
N LYS A 22 4.61 31.73 -23.49
CA LYS A 22 5.68 32.29 -22.64
C LYS A 22 6.57 31.25 -21.99
N SER A 23 6.14 30.00 -21.98
CA SER A 23 6.87 28.89 -21.36
C SER A 23 6.81 27.64 -22.24
N PRO A 24 7.38 27.67 -23.46
CA PRO A 24 7.40 26.50 -24.31
C PRO A 24 8.17 25.37 -23.63
N LEU A 25 7.52 24.22 -23.49
CA LEU A 25 8.14 23.04 -22.90
C LEU A 25 9.31 22.56 -23.75
N SER A 26 10.39 22.14 -23.09
CA SER A 26 11.54 21.55 -23.78
C SER A 26 11.15 20.24 -24.47
N SER A 27 11.86 19.87 -25.53
CA SER A 27 11.62 18.61 -26.25
C SER A 27 11.61 17.39 -25.32
N THR A 28 12.45 17.41 -24.28
CA THR A 28 12.52 16.36 -23.26
C THR A 28 11.26 16.31 -22.40
N ALA A 29 10.74 17.46 -21.97
CA ALA A 29 9.51 17.54 -21.17
C ALA A 29 8.28 17.05 -21.96
N ASN A 30 8.22 17.40 -23.25
CA ASN A 30 7.15 16.92 -24.13
C ASN A 30 7.21 15.39 -24.32
N LYS A 31 8.42 14.82 -24.42
CA LYS A 31 8.60 13.36 -24.51
C LYS A 31 8.19 12.67 -23.21
N SER A 32 8.53 13.22 -22.04
CA SER A 32 8.08 12.65 -20.76
C SER A 32 6.56 12.70 -20.59
N LEU A 33 5.92 13.78 -21.05
CA LEU A 33 4.46 13.89 -21.05
C LEU A 33 3.81 12.84 -21.96
N ALA A 34 4.37 12.60 -23.15
CA ALA A 34 3.88 11.56 -24.06
C ALA A 34 3.97 10.15 -23.44
N VAL A 35 5.06 9.87 -22.72
CA VAL A 35 5.22 8.58 -22.00
C VAL A 35 4.19 8.43 -20.89
N MET A 36 3.99 9.47 -20.08
CA MET A 36 2.96 9.45 -19.02
C MET A 36 1.56 9.32 -19.60
N ALA A 37 1.24 10.09 -20.64
CA ALA A 37 -0.07 10.04 -21.31
C ALA A 37 -0.37 8.63 -21.85
N ASN A 38 0.62 7.99 -22.48
CA ASN A 38 0.49 6.62 -22.96
C ASN A 38 0.33 5.60 -21.81
N ALA A 39 1.09 5.77 -20.73
CA ALA A 39 0.97 4.91 -19.53
C ALA A 39 -0.39 5.04 -18.83
N THR A 40 -1.03 6.23 -18.91
CA THR A 40 -2.36 6.45 -18.36
C THR A 40 -3.49 6.06 -19.31
N ALA A 41 -3.24 5.94 -20.61
CA ALA A 41 -4.25 5.58 -21.61
C ALA A 41 -4.73 4.12 -21.47
N GLU A 42 -3.88 3.22 -20.96
CA GLU A 42 -4.26 1.82 -20.66
C GLU A 42 -5.12 1.69 -19.39
N TYR A 43 -5.25 2.76 -18.59
CA TYR A 43 -6.01 2.81 -17.37
C TYR A 43 -7.09 3.90 -17.42
N GLU A 44 -7.98 3.85 -18.41
CA GLU A 44 -9.27 4.54 -18.31
C GLU A 44 -10.09 3.89 -17.19
N ARG A 45 -9.76 4.22 -15.94
CA ARG A 45 -10.65 3.96 -14.81
C ARG A 45 -11.90 4.82 -15.03
N PRO A 46 -13.10 4.23 -15.00
CA PRO A 46 -14.32 5.02 -15.08
C PRO A 46 -14.28 6.07 -13.98
N TYR A 47 -14.52 7.32 -14.38
CA TYR A 47 -14.58 8.45 -13.47
C TYR A 47 -15.59 8.11 -12.36
N PRO A 48 -15.20 8.17 -11.07
CA PRO A 48 -16.13 7.87 -10.01
C PRO A 48 -17.27 8.89 -10.03
N ASP A 49 -18.51 8.40 -9.96
CA ASP A 49 -19.76 9.11 -10.27
C ASP A 49 -19.98 10.39 -9.44
N ILE A 50 -19.25 10.51 -8.33
CA ILE A 50 -19.16 11.70 -7.46
C ILE A 50 -18.64 12.97 -8.17
N PHE A 51 -18.02 12.86 -9.35
CA PHE A 51 -17.54 14.01 -10.13
C PHE A 51 -18.46 14.43 -11.27
N SER A 52 -19.54 13.69 -11.55
CA SER A 52 -20.44 13.99 -12.68
C SER A 52 -21.41 15.15 -12.41
N ALA A 53 -21.45 15.66 -11.17
CA ALA A 53 -22.30 16.78 -10.80
C ALA A 53 -21.58 17.75 -9.85
N SER A 54 -20.69 18.59 -10.39
CA SER A 54 -20.67 20.03 -10.10
C SER A 54 -19.39 20.66 -10.66
N LYS A 55 -19.57 21.75 -11.40
CA LYS A 55 -18.49 22.67 -11.69
C LYS A 55 -18.02 23.26 -10.35
N SER A 56 -16.70 23.33 -10.18
CA SER A 56 -15.93 23.97 -9.10
C SER A 56 -15.61 23.13 -7.84
N ALA A 57 -14.30 22.90 -7.68
CA ALA A 57 -13.51 22.64 -6.46
C ALA A 57 -12.62 21.39 -6.59
N THR A 58 -11.32 21.65 -6.70
CA THR A 58 -10.21 20.70 -6.75
C THR A 58 -10.20 19.78 -5.51
N PRO A 59 -10.12 18.44 -5.66
CA PRO A 59 -9.86 17.52 -4.55
C PRO A 59 -8.35 17.29 -4.41
N ASN A 60 -7.80 17.61 -3.24
CA ASN A 60 -6.43 17.26 -2.88
C ASN A 60 -6.32 15.73 -2.70
N HIS A 61 -5.47 15.08 -3.51
CA HIS A 61 -5.02 13.71 -3.28
C HIS A 61 -3.62 13.75 -2.65
N PRO A 62 -3.33 12.98 -1.59
CA PRO A 62 -2.07 13.11 -0.84
C PRO A 62 -0.90 12.51 -1.62
N THR A 63 0.19 13.28 -1.72
CA THR A 63 1.52 12.82 -2.13
C THR A 63 2.41 12.69 -0.89
N PRO A 64 3.44 11.81 -0.88
CA PRO A 64 4.18 11.44 0.34
C PRO A 64 5.10 12.52 0.92
N PHE A 65 5.09 13.74 0.37
CA PHE A 65 5.91 14.86 0.81
C PHE A 65 5.03 16.12 0.84
N GLU A 66 4.24 16.25 1.89
CA GLU A 66 3.51 17.49 2.15
C GLU A 66 4.51 18.56 2.65
N VAL A 67 4.82 19.49 1.76
CA VAL A 67 5.24 20.84 2.14
C VAL A 67 4.12 21.41 3.04
N PRO A 68 4.42 22.12 4.14
CA PRO A 68 3.38 22.61 5.05
C PRO A 68 2.31 23.38 4.28
N SER A 69 1.15 22.75 4.09
CA SER A 69 0.03 23.38 3.43
C SER A 69 -0.54 24.40 4.38
N THR A 70 -0.63 25.65 3.92
CA THR A 70 -1.34 26.73 4.62
C THR A 70 -2.69 26.18 5.12
N PRO A 71 -2.98 26.24 6.43
CA PRO A 71 -4.14 25.57 7.01
C PRO A 71 -5.42 26.05 6.33
N GLN A 72 -6.08 25.14 5.61
CA GLN A 72 -7.39 25.39 5.03
C GLN A 72 -8.41 25.11 6.13
N PRO A 73 -9.20 26.11 6.57
CA PRO A 73 -10.04 25.98 7.75
C PRO A 73 -11.17 24.97 7.49
N GLN A 74 -10.96 23.73 7.93
CA GLN A 74 -11.99 22.71 7.94
C GLN A 74 -12.86 22.93 9.17
N THR A 75 -14.01 23.58 8.96
CA THR A 75 -15.26 23.43 9.75
C THR A 75 -15.20 23.54 11.27
N ALA A 76 -14.18 24.16 11.87
CA ALA A 76 -14.46 24.92 13.09
C ALA A 76 -15.39 26.05 12.66
N THR A 77 -16.52 26.20 13.34
CA THR A 77 -17.44 27.32 13.17
C THR A 77 -16.73 28.59 13.65
N PHE A 78 -15.70 29.04 12.92
CA PHE A 78 -15.18 30.38 13.05
C PHE A 78 -16.37 31.26 12.78
N LYS A 79 -16.92 31.86 13.85
CA LYS A 79 -17.91 32.92 13.74
C LYS A 79 -17.32 33.92 12.75
N GLN A 80 -17.87 33.87 11.55
CA GLN A 80 -17.41 34.63 10.41
C GLN A 80 -17.25 36.08 10.83
N HIS A 81 -16.07 36.63 10.57
CA HIS A 81 -15.78 38.06 10.56
C HIS A 81 -16.26 38.86 11.79
N ARG A 82 -15.63 38.65 12.96
CA ARG A 82 -15.50 39.78 13.89
C ARG A 82 -14.50 40.75 13.28
N PHE A 83 -14.94 41.95 12.92
CA PHE A 83 -14.02 43.04 12.63
C PHE A 83 -13.14 43.25 13.87
N ILE A 84 -11.83 43.09 13.70
CA ILE A 84 -10.85 43.32 14.75
C ILE A 84 -10.67 44.83 14.84
N THR A 85 -11.23 45.43 15.89
CA THR A 85 -11.21 46.89 16.08
C THR A 85 -10.23 47.31 17.17
N THR A 86 -9.79 46.37 18.01
CA THR A 86 -8.86 46.63 19.13
C THR A 86 -7.68 45.66 19.12
N PRO A 87 -6.49 46.06 19.62
CA PRO A 87 -5.34 45.15 19.75
C PRO A 87 -5.62 43.92 20.61
N GLN A 88 -6.46 44.06 21.65
CA GLN A 88 -6.86 42.94 22.52
C GLN A 88 -7.59 41.84 21.72
N GLN A 89 -8.51 42.23 20.83
CA GLN A 89 -9.24 41.30 19.97
C GLN A 89 -8.33 40.59 18.97
N TYR A 90 -7.25 41.26 18.52
CA TYR A 90 -6.24 40.61 17.67
C TYR A 90 -5.51 39.50 18.43
N LEU A 91 -5.09 39.77 19.67
CA LEU A 91 -4.37 38.79 20.48
C LEU A 91 -5.24 37.57 20.82
N GLU A 92 -6.51 37.78 21.18
CA GLU A 92 -7.45 36.68 21.42
C GLU A 92 -7.69 35.84 20.15
N TRP A 93 -7.83 36.49 19.00
CA TRP A 93 -7.98 35.79 17.72
C TRP A 93 -6.72 35.01 17.34
N PHE A 94 -5.54 35.59 17.57
CA PHE A 94 -4.26 34.94 17.30
C PHE A 94 -4.07 33.71 18.21
N GLU A 95 -4.34 33.83 19.51
CA GLU A 95 -4.29 32.70 20.45
C GLU A 95 -5.26 31.58 20.04
N GLN A 96 -6.46 31.94 19.56
CA GLN A 96 -7.42 30.96 19.07
C GLN A 96 -6.91 30.23 17.82
N ILE A 97 -6.24 30.93 16.91
CA ILE A 97 -5.62 30.31 15.74
C ILE A 97 -4.48 29.38 16.16
N ASP A 98 -3.61 29.83 17.06
CA ASP A 98 -2.46 29.05 17.53
C ASP A 98 -2.92 27.71 18.12
N LYS A 99 -3.91 27.76 19.03
CA LYS A 99 -4.56 26.56 19.59
C LYS A 99 -5.22 25.67 18.53
N SER A 100 -5.82 26.27 17.51
CA SER A 100 -6.45 25.52 16.42
C SER A 100 -5.40 24.77 15.59
N ILE A 101 -4.26 25.41 15.30
CA ILE A 101 -3.16 24.82 14.54
C ILE A 101 -2.54 23.68 15.36
N ASP A 102 -2.25 23.93 16.64
CA ASP A 102 -1.71 22.90 17.53
C ASP A 102 -2.64 21.68 17.63
N SER A 103 -3.95 21.91 17.78
CA SER A 103 -4.92 20.82 17.81
C SER A 103 -5.01 20.06 16.49
N GLU A 104 -4.91 20.73 15.34
CA GLU A 104 -4.94 20.08 14.03
C GLU A 104 -3.70 19.22 13.83
N HIS A 105 -2.52 19.76 14.18
CA HIS A 105 -1.25 19.05 14.08
C HIS A 105 -1.23 17.84 15.02
N GLU A 106 -1.60 18.02 16.28
CA GLU A 106 -1.67 16.92 17.25
C GLU A 106 -2.63 15.83 16.76
N SER A 107 -3.81 16.20 16.26
CA SER A 107 -4.77 15.25 15.69
C SER A 107 -4.19 14.45 14.52
N LYS A 108 -3.48 15.10 13.60
CA LYS A 108 -2.80 14.44 12.47
C LYS A 108 -1.72 13.48 12.97
N TYR A 109 -0.87 13.92 13.91
CA TYR A 109 0.17 13.06 14.48
C TYR A 109 -0.42 11.83 15.16
N GLN A 110 -1.47 11.99 15.97
CA GLN A 110 -2.16 10.88 16.62
C GLN A 110 -2.77 9.91 15.59
N HIS A 111 -3.36 10.42 14.50
CA HIS A 111 -3.87 9.59 13.42
C HIS A 111 -2.76 8.76 12.74
N HIS A 112 -1.61 9.37 12.47
CA HIS A 112 -0.46 8.66 11.91
C HIS A 112 0.08 7.59 12.87
N LEU A 113 0.14 7.87 14.17
CA LEU A 113 0.55 6.90 15.18
C LEU A 113 -0.42 5.71 15.26
N ASP A 114 -1.73 5.95 15.26
CA ASP A 114 -2.74 4.90 15.23
C ASP A 114 -2.65 4.03 13.96
N LYS A 115 -2.39 4.66 12.81
CA LYS A 115 -2.15 3.93 11.56
C LYS A 115 -0.91 3.03 11.65
N LEU A 116 0.21 3.55 12.15
CA LEU A 116 1.44 2.79 12.32
C LEU A 116 1.27 1.64 13.31
N ASP A 117 0.55 1.84 14.41
CA ASP A 117 0.25 0.79 15.39
C ASP A 117 -0.58 -0.34 14.76
N LYS A 118 -1.60 -0.01 13.96
CA LYS A 118 -2.40 -0.98 13.22
C LYS A 118 -1.56 -1.77 12.21
N GLU A 119 -0.72 -1.09 11.45
CA GLU A 119 0.19 -1.76 10.50
C GLU A 119 1.18 -2.66 11.24
N LEU A 120 1.79 -2.20 12.34
CA LEU A 120 2.70 -2.99 13.15
C LEU A 120 2.03 -4.26 13.70
N LYS A 121 0.80 -4.14 14.22
CA LYS A 121 0.01 -5.29 14.68
C LYS A 121 -0.26 -6.29 13.56
N LEU A 122 -0.64 -5.81 12.38
CA LEU A 122 -0.87 -6.66 11.21
C LEU A 122 0.40 -7.43 10.82
N HIS A 123 1.54 -6.74 10.70
CA HIS A 123 2.81 -7.38 10.33
C HIS A 123 3.26 -8.41 11.38
N ASN A 124 3.09 -8.12 12.67
CA ASN A 124 3.39 -9.07 13.73
C ASN A 124 2.51 -10.32 13.65
N GLU A 125 1.21 -10.17 13.36
CA GLU A 125 0.32 -11.31 13.17
C GLU A 125 0.71 -12.15 11.94
N MET A 126 1.06 -11.50 10.82
CA MET A 126 1.55 -12.19 9.63
C MET A 126 2.84 -12.96 9.92
N LEU A 127 3.79 -12.35 10.62
CA LEU A 127 5.05 -13.01 11.00
C LEU A 127 4.79 -14.24 11.87
N ARG A 128 3.87 -14.12 12.83
CA ARG A 128 3.45 -15.21 13.70
C ARG A 128 2.79 -16.35 12.92
N GLY A 129 2.03 -16.02 11.88
CA GLY A 129 1.46 -17.00 10.94
C GLY A 129 2.52 -17.73 10.13
N VAL A 130 3.54 -17.02 9.64
CA VAL A 130 4.68 -17.62 8.93
C VAL A 130 5.45 -18.57 9.84
N ASP A 131 5.73 -18.18 11.09
CA ASP A 131 6.40 -19.04 12.06
C ASP A 131 5.62 -20.31 12.39
N LEU A 132 4.28 -20.23 12.39
CA LEU A 132 3.43 -21.41 12.59
C LEU A 132 3.50 -22.34 11.39
N LEU A 133 3.36 -21.80 10.17
CA LEU A 133 3.45 -22.58 8.93
C LEU A 133 4.81 -23.26 8.79
N ASP A 134 5.90 -22.58 9.16
CA ASP A 134 7.24 -23.17 9.08
C ASP A 134 7.40 -24.37 10.02
N LYS A 135 6.82 -24.31 11.23
CA LYS A 135 6.76 -25.44 12.16
C LYS A 135 5.91 -26.60 11.64
N GLU A 136 4.77 -26.30 11.02
CA GLU A 136 3.90 -27.31 10.41
C GLU A 136 4.61 -28.00 9.23
N ILE A 137 5.30 -27.25 8.38
CA ILE A 137 6.09 -27.77 7.26
C ILE A 137 7.24 -28.63 7.78
N ALA A 138 7.96 -28.19 8.80
CA ALA A 138 9.04 -28.98 9.41
C ALA A 138 8.52 -30.32 9.96
N THR A 139 7.35 -30.29 10.62
CA THR A 139 6.67 -31.49 11.13
C THR A 139 6.26 -32.42 9.99
N LEU A 140 5.65 -31.87 8.93
CA LEU A 140 5.24 -32.63 7.76
C LEU A 140 6.44 -33.29 7.08
N LYS A 141 7.55 -32.57 6.94
CA LYS A 141 8.80 -33.10 6.36
C LYS A 141 9.38 -34.23 7.22
N SER A 142 9.36 -34.08 8.54
CA SER A 142 9.77 -35.14 9.47
C SER A 142 8.89 -36.39 9.32
N ASN A 143 7.58 -36.22 9.25
CA ASN A 143 6.64 -37.33 9.07
C ASN A 143 6.84 -38.03 7.72
N TRP A 144 7.06 -37.26 6.66
CA TRP A 144 7.35 -37.80 5.34
C TRP A 144 8.63 -38.64 5.34
N ASN A 145 9.71 -38.14 5.96
CA ASN A 145 10.96 -38.89 6.08
C ASN A 145 10.79 -40.20 6.87
N ASN A 146 9.97 -40.18 7.92
CA ASN A 146 9.66 -41.39 8.69
C ASN A 146 8.88 -42.42 7.86
N ILE A 147 7.93 -41.96 7.04
CA ILE A 147 7.18 -42.84 6.13
C ILE A 147 8.09 -43.42 5.04
N ASP A 148 8.96 -42.59 4.46
CA ASP A 148 9.90 -43.03 3.42
C ASP A 148 10.86 -44.11 3.97
N THR A 149 11.45 -43.85 5.14
CA THR A 149 12.32 -44.81 5.85
C THR A 149 11.54 -46.09 6.19
N GLY A 150 10.34 -45.97 6.76
CA GLY A 150 9.51 -47.13 7.11
C GLY A 150 9.08 -47.95 5.89
N THR A 151 8.86 -47.31 4.75
CA THR A 151 8.54 -47.98 3.48
C THR A 151 9.75 -48.72 2.94
N ALA A 152 10.95 -48.14 3.02
CA ALA A 152 12.19 -48.80 2.65
C ALA A 152 12.46 -50.02 3.54
N ASP A 153 12.27 -49.89 4.85
CA ASP A 153 12.43 -51.00 5.81
C ASP A 153 11.43 -52.11 5.55
N LEU A 154 10.16 -51.78 5.33
CA LEU A 154 9.12 -52.76 4.99
C LEU A 154 9.45 -53.49 3.69
N LYS A 155 9.88 -52.75 2.66
CA LYS A 155 10.28 -53.34 1.38
C LYS A 155 11.45 -54.31 1.57
N ASN A 156 12.46 -53.95 2.35
CA ASN A 156 13.60 -54.81 2.65
C ASN A 156 13.16 -56.07 3.41
N ALA A 157 12.26 -55.94 4.39
CA ALA A 157 11.71 -57.08 5.12
C ALA A 157 10.93 -58.03 4.21
N CYS A 158 10.11 -57.50 3.30
CA CYS A 158 9.38 -58.30 2.31
C CYS A 158 10.34 -59.03 1.36
N GLN A 159 11.39 -58.35 0.88
CA GLN A 159 12.39 -58.98 0.00
C GLN A 159 13.11 -60.12 0.72
N ASN A 160 13.59 -59.90 1.95
CA ASN A 160 14.24 -60.95 2.73
C ASN A 160 13.32 -62.16 2.97
N HIS A 161 12.02 -61.94 3.19
CA HIS A 161 11.06 -63.05 3.33
C HIS A 161 10.85 -63.82 2.00
N LEU A 162 10.85 -63.14 0.85
CA LEU A 162 10.81 -63.79 -0.46
C LEU A 162 12.08 -64.61 -0.71
N ASP A 163 13.24 -64.06 -0.40
CA ASP A 163 14.53 -64.76 -0.56
C ASP A 163 14.57 -66.03 0.32
N GLN A 164 14.14 -65.93 1.59
CA GLN A 164 14.03 -67.09 2.49
C GLN A 164 13.07 -68.17 1.97
N ARG A 165 11.94 -67.75 1.38
CA ARG A 165 11.00 -68.69 0.75
C ARG A 165 11.66 -69.41 -0.42
N ASP A 166 12.37 -68.68 -1.28
CA ASP A 166 13.02 -69.24 -2.47
C ASP A 166 14.14 -70.21 -2.07
N ASP A 167 14.91 -69.89 -1.04
CA ASP A 167 15.92 -70.78 -0.44
C ASP A 167 15.31 -72.09 0.08
N LEU A 168 14.15 -72.02 0.76
CA LEU A 168 13.44 -73.19 1.27
C LEU A 168 12.90 -74.07 0.14
N ILE A 169 12.39 -73.46 -0.93
CA ILE A 169 11.95 -74.19 -2.13
C ILE A 169 13.14 -74.92 -2.77
N ALA A 170 14.26 -74.22 -2.99
CA ALA A 170 15.46 -74.81 -3.54
C ALA A 170 16.06 -75.91 -2.64
N ALA A 171 15.95 -75.79 -1.31
CA ALA A 171 16.35 -76.85 -0.38
C ALA A 171 15.44 -78.08 -0.49
N LYS A 172 14.12 -77.87 -0.60
CA LYS A 172 13.14 -78.96 -0.79
C LYS A 172 13.39 -79.72 -2.09
N GLU A 173 13.62 -79.01 -3.20
CA GLU A 173 13.92 -79.62 -4.51
C GLU A 173 15.17 -80.51 -4.45
N ARG A 174 16.27 -79.99 -3.86
CA ARG A 174 17.50 -80.77 -3.64
C ARG A 174 17.29 -82.03 -2.80
N LEU A 175 16.39 -82.00 -1.81
CA LEU A 175 16.06 -83.19 -1.01
C LEU A 175 15.26 -84.22 -1.81
N LEU A 176 14.33 -83.78 -2.65
CA LEU A 176 13.54 -84.65 -3.52
C LEU A 176 14.42 -85.35 -4.58
N GLU A 177 15.39 -84.64 -5.15
CA GLU A 177 16.38 -85.23 -6.07
C GLU A 177 17.18 -86.34 -5.38
N LYS A 178 17.67 -86.10 -4.16
CA LYS A 178 18.42 -87.09 -3.36
C LYS A 178 17.59 -88.30 -2.94
N GLN A 179 16.27 -88.18 -2.82
CA GLN A 179 15.39 -89.32 -2.52
C GLN A 179 15.02 -90.15 -3.76
N SER A 180 15.21 -89.58 -4.96
CA SER A 180 14.95 -90.26 -6.23
C SER A 180 16.20 -90.95 -6.82
N THR A 181 17.35 -90.83 -6.14
CA THR A 181 18.62 -91.51 -6.45
C THR A 181 18.88 -92.63 -5.45
#